data_AF-A0A642UFN5-F1
#
_entry.id   AF-A0A642UFN5-F1
#
_cell.length_a   1.000
_cell.length_b   1.000
_cell.length_c   1.000
_cell.angle_alpha   90.00
_cell.angle_beta   90.00
_cell.angle_gamma   90.00
#
_symmetry.space_group_name_H-M   'P 1'
#
loop_
_entity.id
_entity.type
_entity.pdbx_description
1 polymer ?
#
loop_
_entity_poly.entity_id
_entity_poly.type
_entity_poly.pdbx_seq_one_letter_code
_entity_poly.pdbx_strand_id
1 'polypeptide(L)'
;MEIAKITTPKDWVYFAKGSANILFKYIGSHDFLKDKLLRIRLAKETAEYISTCELYDFVELKCKPLFADSFIDAQLIVLEQQFLAQLDSRGNKIMTSERYGLLTPNVLNGDYIRHSLSKHCQLYIGTQEPLQQVIFEIKPKWLYDNNQTNYCRTCSLNQLRDHPRHFCPLDLLYEDTINKGLSDLFSPIPDEVLSQLDREKFPVKKLFEAFLRKPDNVFLKLKCYQKTNDPSAELMQLQSSKDVSIDLSLIMTLRDVGVFIKFERYNNESGSQNPKHMGDNIVSMDEYGKFLITCNIYDLDLKSQMKFKYWQSIEVKLGPIYNSSNPNWIPCVKHSD
;
A
#
# COMPACT_ATOMS: atom_id res chain seq x y z
N MET A 1 -18.03 13.32 -13.28
CA MET A 1 -18.35 12.60 -14.53
C MET A 1 -19.32 11.48 -14.22
N GLU A 2 -20.42 11.33 -14.97
CA GLU A 2 -21.32 10.18 -14.85
C GLU A 2 -20.79 9.02 -15.69
N ILE A 3 -20.46 7.90 -15.04
CA ILE A 3 -19.77 6.79 -15.72
C ILE A 3 -20.67 6.06 -16.72
N ALA A 4 -21.97 5.95 -16.42
CA ALA A 4 -22.95 5.27 -17.27
C ALA A 4 -23.13 5.91 -18.65
N LYS A 5 -22.69 7.17 -18.84
CA LYS A 5 -22.73 7.87 -20.12
C LYS A 5 -21.66 7.40 -21.12
N ILE A 6 -20.61 6.74 -20.65
CA ILE A 6 -19.44 6.39 -21.48
C ILE A 6 -19.05 4.90 -21.42
N THR A 7 -19.76 4.09 -20.63
CA THR A 7 -19.51 2.66 -20.47
C THR A 7 -20.74 1.94 -19.92
N THR A 8 -20.78 0.62 -20.10
CA THR A 8 -21.80 -0.26 -19.54
C THR A 8 -21.21 -1.14 -18.42
N PRO A 9 -22.03 -1.69 -17.50
CA PRO A 9 -21.55 -2.59 -16.45
C PRO A 9 -20.77 -3.82 -16.95
N LYS A 10 -21.02 -4.28 -18.19
CA LYS A 10 -20.32 -5.42 -18.80
C LYS A 10 -18.86 -5.12 -19.15
N ASP A 11 -18.51 -3.84 -19.27
CA ASP A 11 -17.13 -3.42 -19.51
C ASP A 11 -16.28 -3.44 -18.23
N TRP A 12 -16.87 -3.79 -17.09
CA TRP A 12 -16.22 -3.78 -15.78
C TRP A 12 -16.24 -5.19 -15.19
N VAL A 13 -15.07 -5.81 -15.10
CA VAL A 13 -14.92 -7.16 -14.53
C VAL A 13 -14.36 -7.10 -13.13
N TYR A 14 -14.82 -7.99 -12.26
CA TYR A 14 -14.25 -8.15 -10.92
C TYR A 14 -12.72 -8.25 -10.99
N PHE A 15 -12.04 -7.41 -10.22
CA PHE A 15 -10.58 -7.41 -10.12
C PHE A 15 -10.11 -7.89 -8.75
N ALA A 16 -10.54 -7.20 -7.70
CA ALA A 16 -10.11 -7.50 -6.33
C ALA A 16 -11.12 -6.98 -5.31
N LYS A 17 -10.98 -7.48 -4.07
CA LYS A 17 -11.81 -7.06 -2.93
C LYS A 17 -10.94 -6.81 -1.71
N GLY A 18 -11.20 -5.69 -1.05
CA GLY A 18 -10.74 -5.40 0.31
C GLY A 18 -11.88 -5.54 1.33
N SER A 19 -11.62 -5.10 2.57
CA SER A 19 -12.64 -5.16 3.64
C SER A 19 -13.80 -4.16 3.45
N ALA A 20 -13.52 -3.00 2.85
CA ALA A 20 -14.51 -1.93 2.67
C ALA A 20 -14.79 -1.59 1.21
N ASN A 21 -14.02 -2.14 0.27
CA ASN A 21 -14.08 -1.76 -1.13
C ASN A 21 -13.99 -2.99 -2.03
N ILE A 22 -14.56 -2.87 -3.22
CA ILE A 22 -14.42 -3.79 -4.34
C ILE A 22 -13.89 -3.01 -5.54
N LEU A 23 -12.99 -3.62 -6.30
CA LEU A 23 -12.36 -3.05 -7.49
C LEU A 23 -12.81 -3.82 -8.72
N PHE A 24 -13.17 -3.09 -9.76
CA PHE A 24 -13.48 -3.62 -11.08
C PHE A 24 -12.47 -3.08 -12.10
N LYS A 25 -11.95 -3.95 -12.97
CA LYS A 25 -11.04 -3.57 -14.06
C LYS A 25 -11.87 -3.25 -15.31
N TYR A 26 -11.54 -2.15 -15.97
CA TYR A 26 -12.12 -1.83 -17.27
C TYR A 26 -11.57 -2.75 -18.37
N ILE A 27 -12.46 -3.30 -19.19
CA ILE A 27 -12.15 -4.16 -20.34
C ILE A 27 -12.85 -3.70 -21.63
N GLY A 28 -13.58 -2.58 -21.59
CA GLY A 28 -14.24 -2.02 -22.77
C GLY A 28 -13.27 -1.26 -23.69
N SER A 29 -13.82 -0.61 -24.72
CA SER A 29 -13.05 0.07 -25.77
C SER A 29 -12.88 1.58 -25.58
N HIS A 30 -13.42 2.18 -24.52
CA HIS A 30 -13.35 3.63 -24.31
C HIS A 30 -11.96 4.04 -23.82
N ASP A 31 -11.21 4.78 -24.65
CA ASP A 31 -9.80 5.11 -24.41
C ASP A 31 -9.53 5.78 -23.05
N PHE A 32 -10.38 6.71 -22.62
CA PHE A 32 -10.24 7.37 -21.32
C PHE A 32 -10.27 6.40 -20.12
N LEU A 33 -11.04 5.31 -20.23
CA LEU A 33 -11.22 4.30 -19.17
C LEU A 33 -10.21 3.17 -19.28
N LYS A 34 -9.42 3.13 -20.36
CA LYS A 34 -8.35 2.16 -20.54
C LYS A 34 -7.40 2.20 -19.35
N ASP A 35 -7.04 1.02 -18.87
CA ASP A 35 -6.12 0.82 -17.75
C ASP A 35 -6.61 1.46 -16.43
N LYS A 36 -7.91 1.67 -16.26
CA LYS A 36 -8.52 2.14 -15.02
C LYS A 36 -9.17 1.02 -14.22
N LEU A 37 -9.24 1.26 -12.91
CA LEU A 37 -10.05 0.51 -11.97
C LEU A 37 -11.20 1.39 -11.48
N LEU A 38 -12.37 0.80 -11.37
CA LEU A 38 -13.52 1.36 -10.70
C LEU A 38 -13.59 0.80 -9.28
N ARG A 39 -13.45 1.68 -8.28
CA ARG A 39 -13.52 1.36 -6.87
C ARG A 39 -14.87 1.75 -6.29
N ILE A 40 -15.55 0.76 -5.73
CA ILE A 40 -16.90 0.88 -5.16
C ILE A 40 -16.90 0.45 -3.70
N ARG A 41 -17.74 1.08 -2.87
CA ARG A 41 -17.93 0.73 -1.46
C ARG A 41 -18.76 -0.53 -1.30
N LEU A 42 -18.30 -1.39 -0.39
CA LEU A 42 -19.10 -2.51 0.10
C LEU A 42 -20.12 -2.04 1.12
N ALA A 43 -21.23 -2.77 1.22
CA ALA A 43 -22.25 -2.52 2.23
C ALA A 43 -21.66 -2.69 3.63
N LYS A 44 -21.94 -1.72 4.51
CA LYS A 44 -21.58 -1.70 5.93
C LYS A 44 -22.72 -1.14 6.76
N GLU A 45 -22.67 -1.40 8.06
CA GLU A 45 -23.55 -0.74 9.02
C GLU A 45 -23.35 0.79 8.99
N THR A 46 -24.45 1.53 9.10
CA THR A 46 -24.48 3.00 8.94
C THR A 46 -23.49 3.71 9.86
N ALA A 47 -23.31 3.23 11.10
CA ALA A 47 -22.42 3.86 12.08
C ALA A 47 -20.92 3.74 11.73
N GLU A 48 -20.52 2.75 10.92
CA GLU A 48 -19.15 2.59 10.45
C GLU A 48 -18.95 3.04 8.99
N TYR A 49 -20.04 3.45 8.33
CA TYR A 49 -20.00 3.79 6.92
C TYR A 49 -19.39 5.18 6.73
N ILE A 50 -18.34 5.22 5.92
CA ILE A 50 -17.73 6.44 5.41
C ILE A 50 -17.98 6.44 3.92
N SER A 51 -18.60 7.53 3.45
CA SER A 51 -19.00 7.70 2.05
C SER A 51 -17.80 7.90 1.13
N THR A 52 -17.97 7.62 -0.15
CA THR A 52 -16.91 7.80 -1.15
C THR A 52 -16.53 9.27 -1.32
N CYS A 53 -17.50 10.18 -1.23
CA CYS A 53 -17.26 11.62 -1.28
C CYS A 53 -16.40 12.08 -0.09
N GLU A 54 -16.77 11.65 1.12
CA GLU A 54 -16.00 11.97 2.33
C GLU A 54 -14.57 11.41 2.28
N LEU A 55 -14.40 10.19 1.77
CA LEU A 55 -13.08 9.60 1.54
C LEU A 55 -12.26 10.40 0.52
N TYR A 56 -12.89 10.82 -0.57
CA TYR A 56 -12.25 11.63 -1.60
C TYR A 56 -11.78 12.97 -1.05
N ASP A 57 -12.64 13.68 -0.31
CA ASP A 57 -12.32 14.96 0.31
C ASP A 57 -11.19 14.81 1.34
N PHE A 58 -11.26 13.77 2.19
CA PHE A 58 -10.18 13.46 3.13
C PHE A 58 -8.86 13.22 2.40
N VAL A 59 -8.87 12.43 1.34
CA VAL A 59 -7.66 12.10 0.59
C VAL A 59 -7.08 13.35 -0.09
N GLU A 60 -7.89 14.12 -0.81
CA GLU A 60 -7.44 15.33 -1.52
C GLU A 60 -6.96 16.43 -0.57
N LEU A 61 -7.65 16.62 0.57
CA LEU A 61 -7.35 17.73 1.49
C LEU A 61 -6.31 17.38 2.57
N LYS A 62 -6.20 16.11 2.96
CA LYS A 62 -5.32 15.69 4.08
C LYS A 62 -4.17 14.79 3.66
N CYS A 63 -4.37 13.87 2.70
CA CYS A 63 -3.33 12.91 2.34
C CYS A 63 -2.46 13.36 1.17
N LYS A 64 -3.07 13.88 0.10
CA LYS A 64 -2.37 14.32 -1.11
C LYS A 64 -1.27 15.36 -0.84
N PRO A 65 -1.47 16.36 0.03
CA PRO A 65 -0.40 17.32 0.37
C PRO A 65 0.83 16.67 1.03
N LEU A 66 0.69 15.51 1.65
CA LEU A 66 1.78 14.79 2.33
C LEU A 66 2.61 13.93 1.37
N PHE A 67 2.04 13.54 0.24
CA PHE A 67 2.62 12.56 -0.70
C PHE A 67 2.46 12.98 -2.16
N ALA A 68 2.62 14.27 -2.45
CA ALA A 68 2.31 14.85 -3.77
C ALA A 68 2.90 14.04 -4.95
N ASP A 69 4.14 13.59 -4.83
CA ASP A 69 4.87 12.86 -5.90
C ASP A 69 4.63 11.35 -5.93
N SER A 70 3.96 10.81 -4.91
CA SER A 70 3.70 9.36 -4.76
C SER A 70 2.22 9.02 -4.78
N PHE A 71 1.35 10.00 -5.03
CA PHE A 71 -0.09 9.79 -4.96
C PHE A 71 -0.64 9.20 -6.27
N ILE A 72 -1.58 8.25 -6.16
CA ILE A 72 -2.34 7.75 -7.31
C ILE A 72 -3.57 8.65 -7.47
N ASP A 73 -3.58 9.50 -8.50
CA ASP A 73 -4.72 10.37 -8.76
C ASP A 73 -5.99 9.54 -8.99
N ALA A 74 -6.97 9.76 -8.13
CA ALA A 74 -8.31 9.21 -8.22
C ALA A 74 -9.27 10.28 -8.72
N GLN A 75 -10.30 9.87 -9.47
CA GLN A 75 -11.37 10.78 -9.88
C GLN A 75 -12.68 10.35 -9.24
N LEU A 76 -13.37 11.32 -8.64
CA LEU A 76 -14.73 11.12 -8.16
C LEU A 76 -15.69 11.05 -9.36
N ILE A 77 -16.42 9.96 -9.45
CA ILE A 77 -17.41 9.72 -10.51
C ILE A 77 -18.80 9.53 -9.92
N VAL A 78 -19.82 9.88 -10.68
CA VAL A 78 -21.22 9.69 -10.32
C VAL A 78 -21.67 8.31 -10.79
N LEU A 79 -22.34 7.59 -9.89
CA LEU A 79 -22.86 6.25 -10.10
C LEU A 79 -24.38 6.27 -10.08
N GLU A 80 -24.98 5.56 -11.03
CA GLU A 80 -26.41 5.28 -11.03
C GLU A 80 -26.69 3.96 -10.32
N GLN A 81 -27.78 3.90 -9.56
CA GLN A 81 -28.17 2.69 -8.84
C GLN A 81 -28.37 1.49 -9.77
N GLN A 82 -28.92 1.73 -10.97
CA GLN A 82 -29.12 0.69 -11.98
C GLN A 82 -27.78 0.16 -12.54
N PHE A 83 -26.78 1.02 -12.69
CA PHE A 83 -25.43 0.62 -13.09
C PHE A 83 -24.81 -0.29 -12.04
N LEU A 84 -24.87 0.12 -10.76
CA LEU A 84 -24.33 -0.66 -9.64
C LEU A 84 -25.00 -2.03 -9.48
N ALA A 85 -26.32 -2.09 -9.66
CA ALA A 85 -27.09 -3.33 -9.53
C ALA A 85 -26.73 -4.39 -10.59
N GLN A 86 -26.09 -4.00 -11.70
CA GLN A 86 -25.73 -4.87 -12.81
C GLN A 86 -24.25 -5.27 -12.83
N LEU A 87 -23.42 -4.73 -11.93
CA LEU A 87 -22.02 -5.15 -11.80
C LEU A 87 -21.95 -6.58 -11.24
N ASP A 88 -21.14 -7.44 -11.87
CA ASP A 88 -20.84 -8.77 -11.30
C ASP A 88 -19.93 -8.64 -10.08
N SER A 89 -20.54 -8.47 -8.91
CA SER A 89 -19.84 -8.36 -7.65
C SER A 89 -19.38 -9.71 -7.08
N ARG A 90 -19.59 -10.84 -7.79
CA ARG A 90 -19.33 -12.20 -7.30
C ARG A 90 -19.97 -12.49 -5.94
N GLY A 91 -21.21 -12.05 -5.76
CA GLY A 91 -21.98 -12.21 -4.52
C GLY A 91 -21.63 -11.24 -3.39
N ASN A 92 -20.72 -10.30 -3.60
CA ASN A 92 -20.40 -9.29 -2.60
C ASN A 92 -21.47 -8.19 -2.56
N LYS A 93 -21.93 -7.84 -1.36
CA LYS A 93 -22.93 -6.77 -1.18
C LYS A 93 -22.28 -5.39 -1.38
N ILE A 94 -22.65 -4.73 -2.46
CA ILE A 94 -22.26 -3.34 -2.76
C ILE A 94 -23.19 -2.37 -2.01
N MET A 95 -22.69 -1.21 -1.62
CA MET A 95 -23.52 -0.13 -1.10
C MET A 95 -24.31 0.53 -2.25
N THR A 96 -25.50 0.01 -2.57
CA THR A 96 -26.31 0.52 -3.71
C THR A 96 -26.86 1.92 -3.51
N SER A 97 -26.87 2.43 -2.27
CA SER A 97 -27.22 3.81 -1.95
C SER A 97 -26.07 4.80 -2.17
N GLU A 98 -24.86 4.30 -2.43
CA GLU A 98 -23.70 5.14 -2.74
C GLU A 98 -23.88 5.80 -4.11
N ARG A 99 -23.71 7.12 -4.14
CA ARG A 99 -23.85 7.94 -5.36
C ARG A 99 -22.53 8.14 -6.09
N TYR A 100 -21.41 7.87 -5.43
CA TYR A 100 -20.09 8.13 -5.99
C TYR A 100 -19.17 6.91 -5.95
N GLY A 101 -18.34 6.80 -6.98
CA GLY A 101 -17.24 5.84 -7.06
C GLY A 101 -15.91 6.56 -7.21
N LEU A 102 -14.82 5.81 -7.11
CA LEU A 102 -13.50 6.33 -7.48
C LEU A 102 -13.00 5.60 -8.72
N LEU A 103 -12.58 6.37 -9.72
CA LEU A 103 -11.85 5.87 -10.87
C LEU A 103 -10.36 6.08 -10.62
N THR A 104 -9.56 5.01 -10.63
CA THR A 104 -8.12 5.08 -10.32
C THR A 104 -7.31 4.40 -11.43
N PRO A 105 -6.10 4.87 -11.76
CA PRO A 105 -5.14 4.10 -12.55
C PRO A 105 -4.95 2.68 -12.00
N ASN A 106 -4.84 1.69 -12.88
CA ASN A 106 -4.40 0.35 -12.54
C ASN A 106 -2.87 0.31 -12.55
N VAL A 107 -2.23 0.40 -11.39
CA VAL A 107 -0.76 0.30 -11.26
C VAL A 107 -0.25 -1.07 -11.71
N LEU A 108 -1.07 -2.10 -11.57
CA LEU A 108 -0.79 -3.47 -12.03
C LEU A 108 -1.36 -3.71 -13.43
N ASN A 109 -1.35 -2.70 -14.30
CA ASN A 109 -1.72 -2.90 -15.69
C ASN A 109 -0.60 -3.60 -16.46
N GLY A 110 -0.97 -4.61 -17.26
CA GLY A 110 -0.04 -5.50 -17.96
C GLY A 110 -0.08 -6.93 -17.43
N ASP A 111 0.77 -7.76 -18.02
CA ASP A 111 0.90 -9.17 -17.68
C ASP A 111 2.06 -9.38 -16.70
N TYR A 112 1.76 -9.99 -15.55
CA TYR A 112 2.71 -10.24 -14.49
C TYR A 112 2.54 -11.64 -13.90
N ILE A 113 3.66 -12.27 -13.57
CA ILE A 113 3.68 -13.39 -12.65
C ILE A 113 3.71 -12.84 -11.23
N ARG A 114 2.73 -13.23 -10.42
CA ARG A 114 2.60 -12.80 -9.02
C ARG A 114 3.18 -13.85 -8.08
N HIS A 115 4.08 -13.41 -7.21
CA HIS A 115 4.61 -14.18 -6.08
C HIS A 115 4.13 -13.57 -4.76
N SER A 116 3.41 -14.37 -3.96
CA SER A 116 2.95 -13.94 -2.63
C SER A 116 4.02 -14.22 -1.58
N LEU A 117 4.86 -13.22 -1.29
CA LEU A 117 5.96 -13.34 -0.33
C LEU A 117 5.46 -13.35 1.12
N SER A 118 4.49 -12.51 1.44
CA SER A 118 3.72 -12.57 2.69
C SER A 118 2.40 -11.82 2.58
N LYS A 119 1.59 -11.82 3.64
CA LYS A 119 0.39 -10.99 3.75
C LYS A 119 0.64 -9.48 3.55
N HIS A 120 1.87 -9.02 3.72
CA HIS A 120 2.24 -7.61 3.64
C HIS A 120 3.19 -7.30 2.48
N CYS A 121 3.54 -8.29 1.66
CA CYS A 121 4.44 -8.10 0.54
C CYS A 121 4.09 -9.05 -0.61
N GLN A 122 3.88 -8.48 -1.78
CA GLN A 122 3.67 -9.21 -3.02
C GLN A 122 4.69 -8.72 -4.04
N LEU A 123 5.18 -9.65 -4.87
CA LEU A 123 6.12 -9.37 -5.95
C LEU A 123 5.43 -9.69 -7.29
N TYR A 124 5.52 -8.76 -8.23
CA TYR A 124 4.99 -8.89 -9.58
C TYR A 124 6.14 -8.73 -10.57
N ILE A 125 6.34 -9.73 -11.42
CA ILE A 125 7.40 -9.75 -12.42
C ILE A 125 6.76 -9.71 -13.80
N GLY A 126 7.14 -8.72 -14.62
CA GLY A 126 6.61 -8.60 -15.98
C GLY A 126 6.96 -9.82 -16.83
N THR A 127 6.06 -10.21 -17.74
CA THR A 127 6.27 -11.37 -18.63
C THR A 127 6.89 -11.00 -19.98
N GLN A 128 7.25 -9.73 -20.19
CA GLN A 128 7.88 -9.30 -21.43
C GLN A 128 9.32 -9.79 -21.51
N GLU A 129 9.78 -10.12 -22.72
CA GLU A 129 11.18 -10.44 -23.01
C GLU A 129 11.77 -9.38 -23.95
N PRO A 130 12.87 -8.69 -23.59
CA PRO A 130 13.57 -8.80 -22.29
C PRO A 130 12.72 -8.23 -21.13
N LEU A 131 13.02 -8.65 -19.90
CA LEU A 131 12.29 -8.20 -18.71
C LEU A 131 12.32 -6.67 -18.58
N GLN A 132 11.14 -6.05 -18.63
CA GLN A 132 11.02 -4.58 -18.58
C GLN A 132 10.79 -4.03 -17.17
N GLN A 133 10.09 -4.77 -16.31
CA GLN A 133 9.62 -4.21 -15.05
C GLN A 133 9.39 -5.24 -13.95
N VAL A 134 9.59 -4.81 -12.71
CA VAL A 134 9.33 -5.55 -11.47
C VAL A 134 8.64 -4.62 -10.48
N ILE A 135 7.57 -5.08 -9.84
CA ILE A 135 6.78 -4.28 -8.89
C ILE A 135 6.70 -5.00 -7.55
N PHE A 136 7.00 -4.30 -6.47
CA PHE A 136 6.67 -4.72 -5.11
C PHE A 136 5.41 -4.00 -4.64
N GLU A 137 4.45 -4.73 -4.11
CA GLU A 137 3.32 -4.19 -3.35
C GLU A 137 3.55 -4.47 -1.87
N ILE A 138 3.80 -3.43 -1.07
CA ILE A 138 4.19 -3.55 0.33
C ILE A 138 3.22 -2.78 1.21
N LYS A 139 2.76 -3.40 2.30
CA LYS A 139 2.14 -2.68 3.42
C LYS A 139 3.21 -2.43 4.49
N PRO A 140 3.77 -1.21 4.60
CA PRO A 140 4.86 -0.94 5.54
C PRO A 140 4.40 -0.94 7.00
N LYS A 141 3.08 -0.88 7.24
CA LYS A 141 2.45 -0.90 8.56
C LYS A 141 2.96 0.28 9.42
N TRP A 142 3.35 0.00 10.67
CA TRP A 142 3.71 1.00 11.65
C TRP A 142 5.21 1.25 11.62
N LEU A 143 5.61 2.51 11.40
CA LEU A 143 6.99 2.94 11.15
C LEU A 143 7.53 3.88 12.23
N TYR A 144 7.04 3.77 13.47
CA TYR A 144 7.56 4.53 14.60
C TYR A 144 8.68 3.76 15.30
N ASP A 145 9.61 4.49 15.90
CA ASP A 145 10.81 3.96 16.52
C ASP A 145 10.45 3.04 17.69
N ASN A 146 11.11 1.88 17.74
CA ASN A 146 11.00 0.98 18.87
C ASN A 146 12.22 1.18 19.76
N ASN A 147 12.05 1.84 20.90
CA ASN A 147 13.13 2.12 21.86
C ASN A 147 13.03 1.26 23.14
N GLN A 148 11.84 0.77 23.48
CA GLN A 148 11.59 0.14 24.78
C GLN A 148 11.39 -1.38 24.70
N THR A 149 10.87 -1.89 23.57
CA THR A 149 10.35 -3.27 23.52
C THR A 149 11.22 -4.23 22.70
N ASN A 150 11.07 -5.53 22.90
CA ASN A 150 11.76 -6.54 22.09
C ASN A 150 11.22 -6.60 20.66
N TYR A 151 9.92 -6.33 20.47
CA TYR A 151 9.26 -6.44 19.17
C TYR A 151 8.43 -5.19 18.86
N CYS A 152 8.60 -4.60 17.68
CA CYS A 152 7.71 -3.54 17.23
C CYS A 152 6.27 -4.07 17.08
N ARG A 153 5.28 -3.18 17.09
CA ARG A 153 3.86 -3.55 17.02
C ARG A 153 3.50 -4.45 15.84
N THR A 154 4.11 -4.22 14.67
CA THR A 154 3.87 -5.06 13.49
C THR A 154 4.36 -6.50 13.73
N CYS A 155 5.56 -6.67 14.28
CA CYS A 155 6.11 -7.98 14.63
C CYS A 155 5.29 -8.65 15.74
N SER A 156 4.91 -7.92 16.80
CA SER A 156 4.05 -8.43 17.88
C SER A 156 2.69 -8.89 17.36
N LEU A 157 2.08 -8.15 16.42
CA LEU A 157 0.80 -8.51 15.82
C LEU A 157 0.88 -9.75 14.94
N ASN A 158 1.99 -9.95 14.23
CA ASN A 158 2.22 -11.16 13.44
C ASN A 158 2.41 -12.38 14.35
N GLN A 159 3.13 -12.23 15.47
CA GLN A 159 3.23 -13.27 16.50
C GLN A 159 1.84 -13.62 17.08
N LEU A 160 1.04 -12.62 17.46
CA LEU A 160 -0.31 -12.83 17.99
C LEU A 160 -1.22 -13.60 17.03
N ARG A 161 -0.99 -13.46 15.71
CA ARG A 161 -1.79 -14.08 14.64
C ARG A 161 -1.17 -15.36 14.07
N ASP A 162 -0.09 -15.83 14.67
CA ASP A 162 0.65 -17.00 14.20
C ASP A 162 1.03 -16.89 12.72
N HIS A 163 1.47 -15.70 12.30
CA HIS A 163 2.03 -15.47 10.97
C HIS A 163 3.54 -15.61 11.06
N PRO A 164 4.23 -16.31 10.12
CA PRO A 164 5.67 -16.43 10.15
C PRO A 164 6.35 -15.05 10.02
N ARG A 165 7.53 -14.91 10.64
CA ARG A 165 8.36 -13.71 10.48
C ARG A 165 8.81 -13.63 9.02
N HIS A 166 8.50 -12.51 8.37
CA HIS A 166 9.04 -12.17 7.05
C HIS A 166 10.15 -11.12 7.24
N PHE A 167 9.78 -9.85 7.41
CA PHE A 167 10.70 -8.76 7.73
C PHE A 167 10.16 -7.88 8.86
N CYS A 168 11.04 -7.15 9.55
CA CYS A 168 10.66 -6.05 10.42
C CYS A 168 10.57 -4.76 9.59
N PRO A 169 9.45 -4.02 9.61
CA PRO A 169 9.33 -2.81 8.79
C PRO A 169 10.29 -1.69 9.21
N LEU A 170 10.77 -1.69 10.47
CA LEU A 170 11.74 -0.71 10.95
C LEU A 170 13.14 -0.96 10.36
N ASP A 171 13.47 -2.21 10.03
CA ASP A 171 14.76 -2.56 9.41
C ASP A 171 14.87 -1.98 7.97
N LEU A 172 13.81 -1.36 7.43
CA LEU A 172 13.80 -0.68 6.13
C LEU A 172 13.99 0.85 6.24
N LEU A 173 14.18 1.37 7.45
CA LEU A 173 14.22 2.83 7.69
C LEU A 173 15.62 3.37 7.99
N TYR A 174 16.57 2.53 8.40
CA TYR A 174 17.87 2.99 8.90
C TYR A 174 19.03 2.33 8.16
N GLU A 175 20.07 3.12 7.90
CA GLU A 175 21.27 2.74 7.15
C GLU A 175 21.94 1.45 7.65
N ASP A 176 22.01 1.27 8.97
CA ASP A 176 22.61 0.11 9.63
C ASP A 176 21.75 -1.16 9.54
N THR A 177 20.46 -1.03 9.22
CA THR A 177 19.51 -2.15 9.18
C THR A 177 18.95 -2.48 7.80
N ILE A 178 19.02 -1.57 6.82
CA ILE A 178 18.50 -1.77 5.46
C ILE A 178 18.96 -3.08 4.84
N ASN A 179 20.24 -3.43 4.99
CA ASN A 179 20.78 -4.68 4.43
C ASN A 179 20.13 -5.93 5.02
N LYS A 180 19.87 -5.92 6.34
CA LYS A 180 19.14 -6.99 7.03
C LYS A 180 17.68 -7.02 6.60
N GLY A 181 17.02 -5.86 6.56
CA GLY A 181 15.63 -5.74 6.12
C GLY A 181 15.42 -6.24 4.70
N LEU A 182 16.34 -5.92 3.78
CA LEU A 182 16.33 -6.44 2.41
C LEU A 182 16.64 -7.93 2.35
N SER A 183 17.54 -8.45 3.17
CA SER A 183 17.77 -9.89 3.24
C SER A 183 16.51 -10.64 3.66
N ASP A 184 15.84 -10.16 4.71
CA ASP A 184 14.57 -10.70 5.20
C ASP A 184 13.48 -10.61 4.11
N LEU A 185 13.32 -9.45 3.46
CA LEU A 185 12.32 -9.19 2.41
C LEU A 185 12.48 -10.09 1.17
N PHE A 186 13.72 -10.42 0.80
CA PHE A 186 14.03 -11.23 -0.37
C PHE A 186 14.09 -12.73 -0.07
N SER A 187 14.22 -13.12 1.21
CA SER A 187 14.35 -14.52 1.61
C SER A 187 13.24 -15.48 1.14
N PRO A 188 11.95 -15.08 1.01
CA PRO A 188 10.91 -16.00 0.52
C PRO A 188 10.79 -16.02 -1.01
N ILE A 189 11.62 -15.26 -1.75
CA ILE A 189 11.60 -15.29 -3.22
C ILE A 189 12.26 -16.61 -3.67
N PRO A 190 11.62 -17.42 -4.54
CA PRO A 190 12.21 -18.66 -5.02
C PRO A 190 13.54 -18.44 -5.75
N ASP A 191 14.52 -19.33 -5.56
CA ASP A 191 15.84 -19.24 -6.20
C ASP A 191 15.77 -19.20 -7.73
N GLU A 192 14.78 -19.89 -8.32
CA GLU A 192 14.52 -19.87 -9.76
C GLU A 192 14.17 -18.46 -10.26
N VAL A 193 13.41 -17.71 -9.46
CA VAL A 193 13.00 -16.34 -9.75
C VAL A 193 14.20 -15.39 -9.60
N LEU A 194 15.00 -15.54 -8.55
CA LEU A 194 16.24 -14.77 -8.38
C LEU A 194 17.21 -15.02 -9.54
N SER A 195 17.38 -16.29 -9.92
CA SER A 195 18.20 -16.69 -11.06
C SER A 195 17.68 -16.12 -12.38
N GLN A 196 16.37 -16.04 -12.57
CA GLN A 196 15.76 -15.38 -13.73
C GLN A 196 16.10 -13.89 -13.76
N LEU A 197 15.93 -13.18 -12.64
CA LEU A 197 16.24 -11.75 -12.54
C LEU A 197 17.73 -11.48 -12.82
N ASP A 198 18.62 -12.37 -12.35
CA ASP A 198 20.06 -12.28 -12.63
C ASP A 198 20.40 -12.52 -14.10
N ARG A 199 19.80 -13.54 -14.74
CA ARG A 199 19.97 -13.80 -16.19
C ARG A 199 19.49 -12.62 -17.04
N GLU A 200 18.35 -12.04 -16.66
CA GLU A 200 17.77 -10.84 -17.28
C GLU A 200 18.55 -9.57 -16.95
N LYS A 201 19.63 -9.64 -16.14
CA LYS A 201 20.41 -8.48 -15.67
C LYS A 201 19.53 -7.40 -15.04
N PHE A 202 18.59 -7.80 -14.20
CA PHE A 202 17.66 -6.90 -13.50
C PHE A 202 18.03 -6.84 -12.00
N PRO A 203 18.84 -5.87 -11.55
CA PRO A 203 19.47 -5.87 -10.22
C PRO A 203 18.50 -5.39 -9.13
N VAL A 204 17.38 -6.09 -8.96
CA VAL A 204 16.23 -5.64 -8.16
C VAL A 204 16.58 -5.31 -6.71
N LYS A 205 17.49 -6.06 -6.06
CA LYS A 205 17.89 -5.82 -4.67
C LYS A 205 18.68 -4.51 -4.55
N LYS A 206 19.60 -4.24 -5.49
CA LYS A 206 20.36 -2.97 -5.55
C LYS A 206 19.44 -1.79 -5.84
N LEU A 207 18.45 -1.97 -6.71
CA LEU A 207 17.44 -0.94 -7.01
C LEU A 207 16.58 -0.62 -5.80
N PHE A 208 16.16 -1.64 -5.05
CA PHE A 208 15.42 -1.47 -3.82
C PHE A 208 16.27 -0.76 -2.75
N GLU A 209 17.52 -1.15 -2.58
CA GLU A 209 18.46 -0.47 -1.69
C GLU A 209 18.63 1.02 -2.06
N ALA A 210 18.83 1.33 -3.35
CA ALA A 210 18.92 2.69 -3.84
C ALA A 210 17.65 3.51 -3.54
N PHE A 211 16.47 2.89 -3.61
CA PHE A 211 15.21 3.52 -3.21
C PHE A 211 15.17 3.85 -1.71
N LEU A 212 15.54 2.89 -0.84
CA LEU A 212 15.49 3.06 0.61
C LEU A 212 16.51 4.09 1.13
N ARG A 213 17.65 4.22 0.46
CA ARG A 213 18.70 5.20 0.80
C ARG A 213 18.34 6.64 0.41
N LYS A 214 17.27 6.87 -0.37
CA LYS A 214 16.82 8.24 -0.65
C LYS A 214 16.26 8.87 0.64
N PRO A 215 16.72 10.06 1.04
CA PRO A 215 16.32 10.69 2.30
C PRO A 215 14.83 11.06 2.35
N ASP A 216 14.19 11.21 1.20
CA ASP A 216 12.79 11.60 1.06
C ASP A 216 11.91 10.44 0.55
N ASN A 217 12.38 9.19 0.65
CA ASN A 217 11.59 8.04 0.26
C ASN A 217 10.28 7.95 1.06
N VAL A 218 9.27 7.27 0.50
CA VAL A 218 7.92 7.26 1.07
C VAL A 218 7.86 6.61 2.46
N PHE A 219 8.77 5.69 2.80
CA PHE A 219 8.78 5.06 4.11
C PHE A 219 9.24 6.04 5.19
N LEU A 220 10.26 6.86 4.90
CA LEU A 220 10.68 7.95 5.80
C LEU A 220 9.61 9.04 5.93
N LYS A 221 8.95 9.42 4.82
CA LYS A 221 7.79 10.34 4.86
C LYS A 221 6.65 9.78 5.73
N LEU A 222 6.30 8.51 5.53
CA LEU A 222 5.29 7.82 6.36
C LEU A 222 5.70 7.79 7.83
N LYS A 223 6.95 7.44 8.15
CA LYS A 223 7.49 7.51 9.51
C LYS A 223 7.23 8.88 10.14
N CYS A 224 7.61 9.97 9.46
CA CYS A 224 7.42 11.33 9.95
C CYS A 224 5.94 11.65 10.23
N TYR A 225 5.04 11.34 9.30
CA TYR A 225 3.61 11.64 9.46
C TYR A 225 2.86 10.67 10.38
N GLN A 226 3.46 9.53 10.74
CA GLN A 226 2.92 8.59 11.72
C GLN A 226 3.35 8.89 13.17
N LYS A 227 4.24 9.87 13.39
CA LYS A 227 4.81 10.19 14.71
C LYS A 227 3.73 10.64 15.70
N THR A 228 3.68 9.98 16.86
CA THR A 228 3.05 10.45 18.11
C THR A 228 3.95 10.04 19.28
N ASN A 229 3.90 10.75 20.41
CA ASN A 229 4.88 10.58 21.50
C ASN A 229 4.81 9.21 22.23
N ASP A 230 3.73 8.44 22.06
CA ASP A 230 3.64 6.99 22.27
C ASP A 230 2.27 6.54 21.74
N PRO A 231 2.21 6.00 20.51
CA PRO A 231 0.95 5.64 19.90
C PRO A 231 0.17 4.56 20.65
N SER A 232 0.86 3.64 21.30
CA SER A 232 0.22 2.53 21.99
C SER A 232 -0.39 3.02 23.30
N ALA A 233 0.30 3.89 24.04
CA ALA A 233 -0.27 4.55 25.21
C ALA A 233 -1.50 5.39 24.84
N GLU A 234 -1.44 6.15 23.74
CA GLU A 234 -2.56 6.96 23.25
C GLU A 234 -3.79 6.09 22.92
N LEU A 235 -3.60 4.98 22.21
CA LEU A 235 -4.68 4.04 21.90
C LEU A 235 -5.29 3.38 23.15
N MET A 236 -4.47 3.10 24.16
CA MET A 236 -4.93 2.50 25.41
C MET A 236 -5.77 3.46 26.25
N GLN A 237 -5.58 4.77 26.08
CA GLN A 237 -6.29 5.82 26.82
C GLN A 237 -7.68 6.13 26.26
N LEU A 238 -8.01 5.70 25.04
CA LEU A 238 -9.32 5.93 24.41
C LEU A 238 -10.46 5.27 25.20
N GLN A 239 -11.46 6.05 25.60
CA GLN A 239 -12.66 5.58 26.32
C GLN A 239 -13.91 5.56 25.43
N SER A 240 -13.94 6.42 24.40
CA SER A 240 -15.07 6.58 23.50
C SER A 240 -14.64 6.96 22.07
N SER A 241 -15.57 6.90 21.11
CA SER A 241 -15.31 7.38 19.76
C SER A 241 -15.02 8.88 19.70
N LYS A 242 -15.47 9.67 20.68
CA LYS A 242 -15.21 11.11 20.76
C LYS A 242 -13.75 11.43 21.11
N ASP A 243 -13.05 10.48 21.70
CA ASP A 243 -11.63 10.63 22.04
C ASP A 243 -10.73 10.42 20.80
N VAL A 244 -11.30 9.89 19.70
CA VAL A 244 -10.57 9.71 18.45
C VAL A 244 -10.53 11.03 17.68
N SER A 245 -9.39 11.71 17.78
CA SER A 245 -9.12 12.92 17.01
C SER A 245 -9.06 12.64 15.50
N ILE A 246 -9.18 13.72 14.71
CA ILE A 246 -8.97 13.67 13.26
C ILE A 246 -7.54 13.24 12.95
N ASP A 247 -6.57 13.76 13.71
CA ASP A 247 -5.15 13.42 13.53
C ASP A 247 -4.88 11.95 13.82
N LEU A 248 -5.47 11.40 14.90
CA LEU A 248 -5.36 9.97 15.17
C LEU A 248 -6.00 9.15 14.04
N SER A 249 -7.13 9.58 13.49
CA SER A 249 -7.77 8.92 12.35
C SER A 249 -6.88 8.96 11.09
N LEU A 250 -6.20 10.08 10.84
CA LEU A 250 -5.22 10.22 9.76
C LEU A 250 -4.03 9.28 9.99
N ILE A 251 -3.42 9.30 11.17
CA ILE A 251 -2.29 8.45 11.53
C ILE A 251 -2.64 6.96 11.39
N MET A 252 -3.82 6.55 11.87
CA MET A 252 -4.33 5.17 11.72
C MET A 252 -4.61 4.81 10.26
N THR A 253 -4.90 5.79 9.42
CA THR A 253 -4.99 5.61 7.97
C THR A 253 -3.60 5.35 7.38
N LEU A 254 -2.62 6.20 7.70
CA LEU A 254 -1.24 6.09 7.23
C LEU A 254 -0.54 4.79 7.66
N ARG A 255 -0.95 4.19 8.79
CA ARG A 255 -0.44 2.89 9.30
C ARG A 255 -0.99 1.65 8.57
N ASP A 256 -1.93 1.83 7.64
CA ASP A 256 -2.61 0.72 6.95
C ASP A 256 -2.60 0.84 5.42
N VAL A 257 -1.89 1.84 4.90
CA VAL A 257 -1.66 2.05 3.46
C VAL A 257 -0.88 0.88 2.84
N GLY A 258 -1.01 0.78 1.53
CA GLY A 258 -0.06 0.02 0.71
C GLY A 258 0.78 0.95 -0.16
N VAL A 259 1.91 0.44 -0.61
CA VAL A 259 2.87 1.13 -1.46
C VAL A 259 3.25 0.20 -2.59
N PHE A 260 3.08 0.64 -3.82
CA PHE A 260 3.71 0.04 -4.98
C PHE A 260 5.07 0.67 -5.19
N ILE A 261 6.12 -0.13 -5.28
CA ILE A 261 7.46 0.29 -5.70
C ILE A 261 7.73 -0.43 -7.01
N LYS A 262 7.86 0.34 -8.08
CA LYS A 262 7.99 -0.16 -9.43
C LYS A 262 9.37 0.21 -9.97
N PHE A 263 10.08 -0.82 -10.43
CA PHE A 263 11.37 -0.70 -11.09
C PHE A 263 11.16 -0.99 -12.58
N GLU A 264 11.60 -0.09 -13.45
CA GLU A 264 11.43 -0.22 -14.90
C GLU A 264 12.75 0.07 -15.60
N ARG A 265 13.07 -0.69 -16.66
CA ARG A 265 14.16 -0.32 -17.55
C ARG A 265 13.85 1.03 -18.20
N TYR A 266 14.82 1.93 -18.18
CA TYR A 266 14.66 3.26 -18.75
C TYR A 266 15.24 3.30 -20.17
N ASN A 267 14.36 3.44 -21.16
CA ASN A 267 14.72 3.63 -22.56
C ASN A 267 14.38 5.07 -22.99
N ASN A 268 15.38 5.81 -23.49
CA ASN A 268 15.22 7.20 -23.94
C ASN A 268 14.22 7.36 -25.12
N GLU A 269 13.94 6.28 -25.84
CA GLU A 269 13.13 6.30 -27.07
C GLU A 269 11.62 6.20 -26.80
N SER A 270 11.22 5.62 -25.67
CA SER A 270 9.83 5.55 -25.23
C SER A 270 9.46 6.85 -24.54
N GLY A 271 8.92 7.80 -25.31
CA GLY A 271 8.42 9.10 -24.85
C GLY A 271 7.25 9.02 -23.86
N SER A 272 7.50 8.54 -22.65
CA SER A 272 6.52 8.57 -21.56
C SER A 272 6.33 9.99 -21.03
N GLN A 273 5.08 10.44 -21.11
CA GLN A 273 4.59 11.74 -20.70
C GLN A 273 4.60 11.86 -19.17
N ASN A 274 5.65 12.43 -18.59
CA ASN A 274 5.57 13.38 -17.45
C ASN A 274 6.97 13.88 -17.06
N PRO A 275 7.47 14.95 -17.70
CA PRO A 275 8.88 15.36 -17.61
C PRO A 275 9.27 16.13 -16.34
N LYS A 276 8.33 16.48 -15.44
CA LYS A 276 8.64 17.45 -14.37
C LYS A 276 9.40 16.90 -13.15
N HIS A 277 9.40 15.59 -12.91
CA HIS A 277 10.11 14.97 -11.77
C HIS A 277 10.77 13.61 -12.09
N MET A 278 10.95 13.28 -13.37
CA MET A 278 11.53 11.99 -13.78
C MET A 278 13.03 11.88 -13.52
N GLY A 279 13.78 12.99 -13.58
CA GLY A 279 15.24 12.99 -13.46
C GLY A 279 15.74 12.38 -12.16
N ASP A 280 15.13 12.76 -11.03
CA ASP A 280 15.54 12.31 -9.69
C ASP A 280 15.21 10.84 -9.41
N ASN A 281 14.37 10.24 -10.24
CA ASN A 281 13.91 8.85 -10.10
C ASN A 281 14.61 7.87 -11.05
N ILE A 282 15.51 8.37 -11.91
CA ILE A 282 16.35 7.53 -12.76
C ILE A 282 17.63 7.18 -11.99
N VAL A 283 17.87 5.89 -11.78
CA VAL A 283 19.08 5.36 -11.16
C VAL A 283 19.93 4.69 -12.23
N SER A 284 21.19 5.07 -12.31
CA SER A 284 22.18 4.40 -13.15
C SER A 284 22.84 3.29 -12.33
N MET A 285 22.78 2.07 -12.83
CA MET A 285 23.41 0.90 -12.23
C MET A 285 24.55 0.46 -13.12
N ASP A 286 25.77 0.52 -12.59
CA ASP A 286 26.97 0.05 -13.29
C ASP A 286 26.72 -1.37 -13.81
N GLU A 287 27.02 -1.62 -15.09
CA GLU A 287 26.81 -2.90 -15.79
C GLU A 287 25.36 -3.31 -16.10
N TYR A 288 24.35 -2.66 -15.52
CA TYR A 288 22.93 -3.02 -15.72
C TYR A 288 22.11 -1.98 -16.50
N GLY A 289 22.63 -0.77 -16.65
CA GLY A 289 21.97 0.32 -17.37
C GLY A 289 21.16 1.26 -16.47
N LYS A 290 20.21 1.98 -17.05
CA LYS A 290 19.38 2.95 -16.34
C LYS A 290 18.01 2.35 -16.01
N PHE A 291 17.53 2.66 -14.82
CA PHE A 291 16.22 2.24 -14.34
C PHE A 291 15.44 3.43 -13.81
N LEU A 292 14.14 3.46 -14.10
CA LEU A 292 13.20 4.38 -13.47
C LEU A 292 12.61 3.67 -12.23
N ILE A 293 12.64 4.36 -11.10
CA ILE A 293 12.01 3.90 -9.86
C ILE A 293 10.79 4.79 -9.59
N THR A 294 9.59 4.22 -9.64
CA THR A 294 8.36 4.91 -9.26
C THR A 294 7.77 4.32 -7.99
N CYS A 295 7.11 5.16 -7.20
CA CYS A 295 6.52 4.78 -5.94
C CYS A 295 5.12 5.37 -5.83
N ASN A 296 4.13 4.52 -5.56
CA ASN A 296 2.73 4.92 -5.48
C ASN A 296 2.07 4.43 -4.19
N ILE A 297 1.57 5.36 -3.37
CA ILE A 297 0.79 5.06 -2.16
C ILE A 297 -0.69 4.85 -2.49
N TYR A 298 -1.32 3.87 -1.85
CA TYR A 298 -2.74 3.56 -2.03
C TYR A 298 -3.39 3.09 -0.71
N ASP A 299 -4.72 2.87 -0.75
CA ASP A 299 -5.53 2.43 0.40
C ASP A 299 -5.58 3.47 1.56
N LEU A 300 -5.60 4.76 1.18
CA LEU A 300 -5.73 5.92 2.08
C LEU A 300 -7.16 6.14 2.60
N ASP A 301 -7.85 5.05 2.97
CA ASP A 301 -9.20 5.15 3.51
C ASP A 301 -9.20 5.68 4.94
N LEU A 302 -9.90 6.80 5.15
CA LEU A 302 -10.19 7.35 6.47
C LEU A 302 -10.69 6.24 7.40
N LYS A 303 -10.06 6.13 8.57
CA LYS A 303 -10.48 5.16 9.57
C LYS A 303 -11.58 5.76 10.45
N SER A 304 -12.69 5.05 10.56
CA SER A 304 -13.81 5.45 11.43
C SER A 304 -13.40 5.50 12.90
N GLN A 305 -13.86 6.53 13.60
CA GLN A 305 -13.71 6.70 15.04
C GLN A 305 -14.31 5.53 15.83
N MET A 306 -15.28 4.82 15.28
CA MET A 306 -15.89 3.64 15.92
C MET A 306 -14.90 2.49 16.11
N LYS A 307 -13.75 2.51 15.43
CA LYS A 307 -12.70 1.49 15.56
C LYS A 307 -11.87 1.61 16.85
N PHE A 308 -12.08 2.62 17.69
CA PHE A 308 -11.30 2.81 18.92
C PHE A 308 -11.27 1.56 19.82
N LYS A 309 -12.43 0.91 20.03
CA LYS A 309 -12.53 -0.34 20.81
C LYS A 309 -11.70 -1.45 20.21
N TYR A 310 -11.73 -1.58 18.88
CA TYR A 310 -10.92 -2.56 18.19
C TYR A 310 -9.42 -2.27 18.39
N TRP A 311 -8.98 -1.02 18.22
CA TRP A 311 -7.59 -0.63 18.42
C TRP A 311 -7.10 -0.91 19.84
N GLN A 312 -7.85 -0.47 20.86
CA GLN A 312 -7.55 -0.74 22.26
C GLN A 312 -7.50 -2.24 22.56
N SER A 313 -8.47 -3.02 22.06
CA SER A 313 -8.49 -4.47 22.25
C SER A 313 -7.27 -5.18 21.67
N ILE A 314 -6.69 -4.63 20.59
CA ILE A 314 -5.45 -5.16 20.00
C ILE A 314 -4.27 -4.80 20.90
N GLU A 315 -4.13 -3.55 21.34
CA GLU A 315 -3.01 -3.15 22.23
C GLU A 315 -2.97 -3.95 23.52
N VAL A 316 -4.14 -4.21 24.16
CA VAL A 316 -4.24 -5.09 25.33
C VAL A 316 -3.66 -6.48 25.04
N LYS A 317 -3.99 -7.06 23.88
CA LYS A 317 -3.50 -8.39 23.48
C LYS A 317 -2.01 -8.39 23.13
N LEU A 318 -1.47 -7.26 22.67
CA LEU A 318 -0.05 -7.14 22.33
C LEU A 318 0.83 -6.91 23.56
N GLY A 319 0.28 -6.38 24.65
CA GLY A 319 0.99 -6.11 25.92
C GLY A 319 1.97 -7.22 26.33
N PRO A 320 1.52 -8.48 26.49
CA PRO A 320 2.38 -9.60 26.87
C PRO A 320 3.44 -9.99 25.84
N ILE A 321 3.26 -9.61 24.57
CA ILE A 321 4.14 -10.00 23.45
C ILE A 321 5.29 -9.01 23.28
N TYR A 322 5.08 -7.72 23.54
CA TYR A 322 6.09 -6.68 23.30
C TYR A 322 7.47 -6.99 23.89
N ASN A 323 7.51 -7.59 25.09
CA ASN A 323 8.73 -7.96 25.80
C ASN A 323 8.88 -9.46 26.03
N SER A 324 8.13 -10.29 25.30
CA SER A 324 8.30 -11.74 25.37
C SER A 324 9.62 -12.17 24.74
N SER A 325 9.93 -13.45 24.89
CA SER A 325 10.93 -14.13 24.07
C SER A 325 10.23 -15.15 23.19
N ASN A 326 10.67 -15.27 21.95
CA ASN A 326 10.15 -16.26 21.02
C ASN A 326 11.32 -16.80 20.18
N PRO A 327 11.63 -18.11 20.26
CA PRO A 327 12.81 -18.69 19.62
C PRO A 327 12.80 -18.58 18.10
N ASN A 328 11.61 -18.44 17.49
CA ASN A 328 11.45 -18.28 16.05
C ASN A 328 11.49 -16.80 15.61
N TRP A 329 11.68 -15.87 16.55
CA TRP A 329 11.61 -14.43 16.31
C TRP A 329 12.79 -13.70 16.93
N ILE A 330 13.69 -13.27 16.05
CA ILE A 330 14.77 -12.36 16.41
C ILE A 330 14.15 -11.04 16.90
N PRO A 331 14.58 -10.50 18.06
CA PRO A 331 14.17 -9.18 18.51
C PRO A 331 14.38 -8.09 17.45
N CYS A 332 13.46 -7.14 17.41
CA CYS A 332 13.59 -5.94 16.59
C CYS A 332 14.78 -5.10 17.07
N VAL A 333 15.46 -4.44 16.13
CA VAL A 333 16.50 -3.47 16.48
C VAL A 333 15.86 -2.30 17.23
N LYS A 334 16.51 -1.86 18.29
CA LYS A 334 16.06 -0.72 19.07
C LYS A 334 16.70 0.54 18.52
N HIS A 335 15.87 1.53 18.19
CA HIS A 335 16.31 2.84 17.70
C HIS A 335 15.86 3.91 18.68
N SER A 336 16.77 4.77 19.09
CA SER A 336 16.48 6.01 19.82
C SER A 336 16.48 7.16 18.83
N ASP A 337 15.46 8.03 18.90
CA ASP A 337 15.48 9.34 18.22
C ASP A 337 16.69 10.18 18.68
#